data_AF-A0A7S8C8K2-F1
#
_entry.id   AF-A0A7S8C8K2-F1
#
_cell.length_a   1.000
_cell.length_b   1.000
_cell.length_c   1.000
_cell.angle_alpha   90.00
_cell.angle_beta   90.00
_cell.angle_gamma   90.00
#
_symmetry.space_group_name_H-M   'P 1'
#
loop_
_entity.id
_entity.type
_entity.pdbx_description
1 polymer ?
#
loop_
_entity_poly.entity_id
_entity_poly.type
_entity_poly.pdbx_seq_one_letter_code
_entity_poly.pdbx_strand_id
1 'polypeptide(L)' 'MADICAVFAWSLWEVEAMAIDELVAWHGRAMERAALKARLRL' A
#
# COMPACT_ATOMS: atom_id res chain seq x y z
N MET A 1 5.57 -2.74 -3.59
CA MET A 1 4.84 -2.08 -4.70
C MET A 1 3.51 -2.76 -4.99
N ALA A 2 3.48 -4.07 -5.26
CA ALA A 2 2.23 -4.80 -5.53
C ALA A 2 1.21 -4.74 -4.38
N ASP A 3 1.71 -4.71 -3.15
CA ASP A 3 0.95 -4.58 -1.91
C ASP A 3 0.26 -3.21 -1.75
N ILE A 4 0.94 -2.11 -2.10
CA ILE A 4 0.36 -0.75 -2.09
C ILE A 4 -0.76 -0.69 -3.13
N CYS A 5 -0.51 -1.18 -4.35
CA CYS A 5 -1.51 -1.25 -5.43
C CYS A 5 -2.74 -2.06 -4.99
N ALA A 6 -2.53 -3.23 -4.38
CA ALA A 6 -3.60 -4.10 -3.93
C ALA A 6 -4.45 -3.49 -2.80
N VAL A 7 -3.84 -2.72 -1.89
CA VAL A 7 -4.55 -2.12 -0.75
C VAL A 7 -5.29 -0.85 -1.14
N PHE A 8 -4.68 0.02 -1.94
CA PHE A 8 -5.21 1.36 -2.27
C PHE A 8 -5.85 1.48 -3.65
N ALA A 9 -5.87 0.39 -4.43
CA ALA A 9 -6.40 0.37 -5.80
C ALA A 9 -5.73 1.42 -6.71
N TRP A 10 -4.44 1.68 -6.48
CA TRP A 10 -3.62 2.54 -7.32
C TRP A 10 -3.06 1.78 -8.50
N SER A 11 -2.80 2.48 -9.58
CA SER A 11 -2.14 1.88 -10.73
C SER A 11 -0.64 1.70 -10.49
N LEU A 12 -0.05 0.71 -11.14
CA LEU A 12 1.36 0.40 -10.98
C LEU A 12 2.26 1.57 -11.41
N TRP A 13 1.90 2.27 -12.49
CA TRP A 13 2.70 3.38 -13.02
C TRP A 13 2.73 4.58 -12.07
N GLU A 14 1.63 4.85 -11.35
CA GLU A 14 1.59 5.92 -10.34
C GLU A 14 2.55 5.61 -9.18
N VAL A 15 2.61 4.35 -8.78
CA VAL A 15 3.50 3.88 -7.71
C VAL A 15 4.95 3.87 -8.18
N GLU A 16 5.21 3.50 -9.43
CA GLU A 16 6.57 3.54 -10.02
C GLU A 16 7.12 4.95 -10.20
N ALA A 17 6.26 5.97 -10.32
CA ALA A 17 6.66 7.36 -10.41
C ALA A 17 6.99 8.01 -9.05
N MET A 18 6.66 7.36 -7.92
CA MET A 18 6.89 7.91 -6.58
C MET A 18 8.36 7.85 -6.16
N ALA A 19 8.76 8.81 -5.33
CA ALA A 19 10.05 8.77 -4.66
C ALA A 19 10.13 7.57 -3.70
N ILE A 20 11.35 7.03 -3.49
CA ILE A 20 11.56 5.87 -2.61
C ILE A 20 11.07 6.14 -1.18
N ASP A 21 11.32 7.33 -0.64
CA ASP A 21 10.88 7.69 0.72
C ASP A 21 9.35 7.70 0.84
N GLU A 22 8.67 8.16 -0.22
CA GLU A 22 7.22 8.15 -0.31
C GLU A 22 6.69 6.71 -0.42
N LEU A 23 7.35 5.85 -1.19
CA LEU A 23 7.03 4.42 -1.29
C LEU A 23 7.13 3.71 0.04
N VAL A 24 8.18 3.98 0.83
CA VAL A 24 8.37 3.39 2.16
C VAL A 24 7.24 3.82 3.11
N ALA A 25 6.89 5.11 3.09
CA ALA A 25 5.79 5.63 3.91
C ALA A 25 4.45 4.98 3.56
N TRP A 26 4.15 4.80 2.26
CA TRP A 26 2.92 4.16 1.81
C TRP A 26 2.91 2.65 2.06
N HIS A 27 4.06 1.98 1.98
CA HIS A 27 4.18 0.56 2.32
C HIS A 27 3.79 0.31 3.79
N GLY A 28 4.28 1.14 4.72
CA GLY A 28 3.89 1.05 6.14
C GLY A 28 2.38 1.16 6.34
N ARG A 29 1.74 2.15 5.70
CA ARG A 29 0.28 2.33 5.74
C ARG A 29 -0.49 1.17 5.11
N ALA A 30 0.04 0.59 4.02
CA ALA A 30 -0.55 -0.57 3.36
C ALA A 30 -0.58 -1.78 4.29
N MET A 31 0.52 -2.03 5.02
CA MET A 31 0.63 -3.13 5.98
C MET A 31 -0.31 -2.94 7.17
N GLU A 32 -0.38 -1.74 7.75
CA GLU A 32 -1.32 -1.43 8.83
C GLU A 32 -2.78 -1.67 8.41
N ARG A 33 -3.14 -1.22 7.21
CA ARG A 33 -4.50 -1.40 6.67
C ARG A 33 -4.82 -2.86 6.36
N ALA A 34 -3.86 -3.62 5.85
CA ALA A 34 -4.02 -5.06 5.63
C ALA A 34 -4.21 -5.81 6.96
N ALA A 35 -3.42 -5.49 7.98
CA ALA A 35 -3.54 -6.06 9.31
C ALA A 35 -4.89 -5.71 9.96
N LEU A 36 -5.36 -4.47 9.80
CA LEU A 36 -6.66 -4.04 10.29
C LEU A 36 -7.81 -4.81 9.63
N LYS A 37 -7.79 -4.97 8.30
CA LYS A 37 -8.79 -5.78 7.58
C LYS A 37 -8.82 -7.23 8.07
N ALA A 38 -7.65 -7.86 8.17
CA ALA A 38 -7.52 -9.23 8.67
C ALA A 38 -8.08 -9.38 10.10
N ARG A 39 -7.83 -8.40 10.97
CA ARG A 39 -8.35 -8.39 12.35
C ARG A 39 -9.88 -8.21 12.39
N LEU A 40 -10.46 -7.49 11.44
CA LEU A 40 -11.89 -7.22 11.36
C LEU A 40 -12.70 -8.32 10.65
N ARG A 41 -12.06 -9.37 10.11
CA ARG A 41 -12.71 -10.41 9.27
C ARG A 41 -13.55 -9.84 8.11
N LEU A 42 -13.09 -8.72 7.55
CA LEU A 42 -13.56 -8.19 6.26
C LEU A 42 -12.67 -8.72 5.14
#